data_AF-A0A9D1SN83-F1
#
_entry.id   AF-A0A9D1SN83-F1
#
_cell.length_a   1.000
_cell.length_b   1.000
_cell.length_c   1.000
_cell.angle_alpha   90.00
_cell.angle_beta   90.00
_cell.angle_gamma   90.00
#
_symmetry.space_group_name_H-M   'P 1'
#
loop_
_entity.id
_entity.type
_entity.pdbx_description
1 polymer ?
#
loop_
_entity_poly.entity_id
_entity_poly.type
_entity_poly.pdbx_seq_one_letter_code
_entity_poly.pdbx_strand_id
1 'polypeptide(L)'
;MKNDFQEMRNIKLLSKQRVLLRAFAVNTLLVLLIWMLTFVPQLIYFGVWVTGVSAPMFFVYAVGTLALWGLAGVILFLVPAIAIWWERKMIK
;
A
#
# COMPACT_ATOMS: atom_id res chain seq x y z
N MET A 1 -7.02 -21.85 -36.79
CA MET A 1 -6.81 -22.68 -35.58
C MET A 1 -5.57 -22.31 -34.77
N LYS A 2 -4.33 -22.41 -35.27
CA LYS A 2 -3.14 -22.00 -34.48
C LYS A 2 -3.08 -20.48 -34.20
N ASN A 3 -3.53 -19.66 -35.16
CA ASN A 3 -3.55 -18.20 -35.00
C ASN A 3 -4.62 -17.74 -33.99
N ASP A 4 -5.81 -18.33 -34.03
CA ASP A 4 -6.90 -18.02 -33.07
C ASP A 4 -6.49 -18.35 -31.61
N PHE A 5 -5.74 -19.44 -31.43
CA PHE A 5 -5.20 -19.82 -30.12
C PHE A 5 -4.15 -18.82 -29.60
N GLN A 6 -3.32 -18.26 -30.48
CA GLN A 6 -2.33 -17.25 -30.09
C GLN A 6 -3.00 -15.90 -29.79
N GLU A 7 -4.00 -15.49 -30.56
CA GLU A 7 -4.78 -14.27 -30.30
C GLU A 7 -5.53 -14.36 -28.96
N MET A 8 -6.23 -15.46 -28.69
CA MET A 8 -6.90 -15.67 -27.40
C MET A 8 -5.91 -15.64 -26.22
N ARG A 9 -4.70 -16.16 -26.40
CA ARG A 9 -3.66 -16.14 -25.36
C ARG A 9 -3.13 -14.73 -25.12
N ASN A 10 -2.92 -13.95 -26.17
CA ASN A 10 -2.45 -12.56 -26.09
C ASN A 10 -3.49 -11.66 -25.40
N ILE A 11 -4.78 -11.81 -25.73
CA ILE A 11 -5.86 -11.06 -25.07
C ILE A 11 -5.91 -11.39 -23.56
N LYS A 12 -5.71 -12.66 -23.20
CA LYS A 12 -5.69 -13.12 -21.80
C LYS A 12 -4.45 -12.65 -21.04
N LEU A 13 -3.32 -12.40 -21.73
CA LEU A 13 -2.12 -11.82 -21.14
C LEU A 13 -2.27 -10.30 -20.94
N LEU A 14 -2.86 -9.60 -21.91
CA LEU A 14 -3.16 -8.17 -21.81
C LEU A 14 -4.10 -7.85 -20.66
N SER A 15 -5.13 -8.68 -20.44
CA SER A 15 -6.03 -8.51 -19.29
C SER A 15 -5.26 -8.67 -17.97
N LYS A 16 -4.44 -9.72 -17.84
CA LYS A 16 -3.60 -9.95 -16.65
C LYS A 16 -2.58 -8.83 -16.41
N GLN A 17 -2.01 -8.26 -17.46
CA GLN A 17 -1.09 -7.12 -17.34
C GLN A 17 -1.82 -5.88 -16.81
N ARG A 18 -3.03 -5.57 -17.30
CA ARG A 18 -3.84 -4.46 -16.74
C ARG A 18 -4.17 -4.65 -15.27
N VAL A 19 -4.55 -5.86 -14.88
CA VAL A 19 -4.80 -6.25 -13.49
C VAL A 19 -3.58 -5.97 -12.61
N LEU A 20 -2.41 -6.46 -13.04
CA LEU A 20 -1.15 -6.23 -12.33
C LEU A 20 -0.79 -4.75 -12.24
N LEU A 21 -1.03 -3.98 -13.30
CA LEU A 21 -0.70 -2.55 -13.34
C LEU A 21 -1.62 -1.73 -12.43
N ARG A 22 -2.91 -2.09 -12.34
CA ARG A 22 -3.84 -1.51 -11.34
C ARG A 22 -3.43 -1.87 -9.92
N ALA A 23 -3.09 -3.13 -9.64
CA ALA A 23 -2.62 -3.55 -8.33
C ALA A 23 -1.31 -2.82 -7.94
N PHE A 24 -0.39 -2.64 -8.89
CA PHE A 24 0.82 -1.87 -8.70
C PHE A 24 0.54 -0.39 -8.40
N ALA A 25 -0.39 0.25 -9.13
CA ALA A 25 -0.78 1.63 -8.89
C ALA A 25 -1.41 1.82 -7.50
N VAL A 26 -2.33 0.92 -7.11
CA VAL A 26 -2.95 0.93 -5.76
C VAL A 26 -1.89 0.74 -4.68
N ASN A 27 -0.96 -0.20 -4.87
CA ASN A 27 0.13 -0.42 -3.93
C ASN A 27 1.04 0.82 -3.83
N THR A 28 1.36 1.45 -4.95
CA THR A 28 2.18 2.67 -4.99
C THR A 28 1.52 3.82 -4.22
N LEU A 29 0.21 4.01 -4.39
CA LEU A 29 -0.55 5.01 -3.64
C LEU A 29 -0.58 4.72 -2.13
N LEU A 30 -0.75 3.47 -1.74
CA LEU A 30 -0.69 3.08 -0.33
C LEU A 30 0.70 3.33 0.27
N VAL A 31 1.77 3.00 -0.46
CA VAL A 31 3.15 3.27 -0.02
C VAL A 31 3.36 4.77 0.17
N LEU A 32 2.87 5.60 -0.76
CA LEU A 32 2.96 7.06 -0.64
C LEU A 32 2.19 7.60 0.58
N LEU A 33 0.99 7.07 0.87
CA LEU A 33 0.23 7.46 2.06
C LEU A 33 0.96 7.09 3.37
N ILE A 34 1.54 5.89 3.43
CA ILE A 34 2.30 5.44 4.59
C ILE A 34 3.61 6.22 4.72
N TRP A 35 4.23 6.57 3.60
CA TRP A 35 5.38 7.45 3.59
C TRP A 35 5.02 8.84 4.13
N MET A 36 3.84 9.39 3.79
CA MET A 36 3.36 10.65 4.38
C MET A 36 3.19 10.56 5.91
N LEU A 37 2.81 9.40 6.45
CA LEU A 37 2.70 9.19 7.89
C LEU A 37 4.06 9.27 8.63
N THR A 38 5.19 9.12 7.93
CA THR A 38 6.53 9.33 8.55
C THR A 38 6.81 10.79 8.92
N PHE A 39 6.12 11.73 8.29
CA PHE A 39 6.28 13.15 8.59
C PHE A 39 5.46 13.58 9.81
N VAL A 40 4.47 12.79 10.23
CA VAL A 40 3.63 13.09 11.41
C VAL A 40 4.47 13.19 12.70
N PRO A 41 5.38 12.25 13.01
CA PRO A 41 6.31 12.40 14.14
C PRO A 41 7.14 13.68 14.12
N GLN A 42 7.63 14.10 12.95
CA GLN A 42 8.45 15.30 12.81
C GLN A 42 7.64 16.58 13.03
N LEU A 43 6.41 16.63 12.51
CA LEU A 43 5.47 17.73 12.70
C LEU A 43 5.11 17.93 14.18
N ILE A 44 4.95 16.81 14.89
CA ILE A 44 4.62 16.81 16.32
C ILE A 44 5.83 17.16 17.17
N TYR A 45 7.02 16.68 16.81
CA TYR A 45 8.27 17.12 17.46
C TYR A 45 8.48 18.61 17.32
N PHE A 46 8.23 19.17 16.13
CA PHE A 46 8.26 20.62 15.91
C PHE A 46 7.23 21.34 16.79
N GLY A 47 5.99 20.85 16.85
CA GLY A 47 4.96 21.39 17.74
C GLY A 47 5.35 21.35 19.21
N VAL A 48 5.97 20.25 19.67
CA VAL A 48 6.49 20.10 21.04
C VAL A 48 7.65 21.05 21.31
N TRP A 49 8.58 21.19 20.36
CA TRP A 49 9.71 22.11 20.48
C TRP A 49 9.23 23.57 20.60
N VAL A 50 8.17 23.93 19.88
CA VAL A 50 7.54 25.28 19.95
C VAL A 50 6.70 25.49 21.22
N THR A 51 6.02 24.46 21.73
CA THR A 51 5.04 24.59 22.83
C THR A 51 5.52 24.13 24.21
N GLY A 52 6.64 23.40 24.29
CA GLY A 52 7.23 22.91 25.54
C GLY A 52 6.53 21.68 26.17
N VAL A 53 5.63 21.00 25.45
CA VAL A 53 4.81 19.90 26.01
C VAL A 53 5.60 18.58 26.11
N SER A 54 5.50 17.93 27.28
CA SER A 54 6.38 16.89 27.87
C SER A 54 6.68 15.57 27.09
N ALA A 55 7.81 14.94 27.48
CA ALA A 55 8.36 13.65 27.03
C ALA A 55 7.44 12.40 26.99
N PRO A 56 6.39 12.25 27.82
CA PRO A 56 5.48 11.09 27.77
C PRO A 56 4.71 10.99 26.44
N MET A 57 4.36 12.12 25.82
CA MET A 57 3.78 12.12 24.48
C MET A 57 4.72 11.47 23.47
N PHE A 58 6.03 11.72 23.58
CA PHE A 58 7.03 11.20 22.66
C PHE A 58 7.14 9.68 22.70
N PHE A 59 7.06 9.09 23.89
CA PHE A 59 7.16 7.64 24.06
C PHE A 59 5.93 6.91 23.50
N VAL A 60 4.72 7.42 23.78
CA VAL A 60 3.47 6.89 23.22
C VAL A 60 3.44 7.06 21.70
N TYR A 61 3.96 8.18 21.18
CA TYR A 61 4.10 8.41 19.74
C TYR A 61 5.09 7.45 19.07
N ALA A 62 6.27 7.22 19.64
CA ALA A 62 7.26 6.33 19.05
C ALA A 62 6.72 4.89 18.94
N VAL A 63 6.08 4.39 20.00
CA VAL A 63 5.45 3.06 20.01
C VAL A 63 4.26 3.01 19.05
N GLY A 64 3.41 4.04 19.03
CA GLY A 64 2.28 4.15 18.11
C GLY A 64 2.71 4.20 16.64
N THR A 65 3.80 4.92 16.34
CA THR A 65 4.35 5.03 14.98
C THR A 65 4.91 3.70 14.50
N LEU A 66 5.64 2.97 15.35
CA LEU A 66 6.14 1.63 15.03
C LEU A 66 5.01 0.63 14.82
N ALA A 67 3.97 0.66 15.66
CA ALA A 67 2.79 -0.19 15.51
C ALA A 67 2.01 0.14 14.23
N LEU A 68 1.85 1.42 13.90
CA LEU A 68 1.24 1.88 12.64
C LEU A 68 2.06 1.43 11.43
N TRP A 69 3.39 1.47 11.50
CA TRP A 69 4.29 0.97 10.46
C TRP A 69 4.19 -0.56 10.26
N GLY A 70 4.06 -1.32 11.35
CA GLY A 70 3.80 -2.77 11.30
C GLY A 70 2.46 -3.10 10.63
N LEU A 71 1.38 -2.41 11.03
CA LEU A 71 0.06 -2.56 10.42
C LEU A 71 0.03 -2.11 8.96
N ALA A 72 0.72 -1.02 8.63
CA ALA A 72 0.89 -0.51 7.28
C ALA A 72 1.56 -1.55 6.37
N GLY A 73 2.61 -2.23 6.83
CA GLY A 73 3.26 -3.32 6.09
C GLY A 73 2.31 -4.49 5.80
N VAL A 74 1.47 -4.86 6.77
CA VAL A 74 0.45 -5.91 6.60
C VAL A 74 -0.60 -5.49 5.56
N ILE A 75 -1.09 -4.26 5.61
CA ILE A 75 -2.07 -3.72 4.66
C ILE A 75 -1.48 -3.62 3.25
N LEU A 76 -0.23 -3.14 3.13
CA LEU A 76 0.49 -3.06 1.86
C LEU A 76 0.71 -4.43 1.20
N PHE A 77 0.82 -5.49 2.00
CA PHE A 77 0.96 -6.83 1.47
C PHE A 77 -0.39 -7.48 1.14
N LEU A 78 -1.39 -7.33 2.01
CA LEU A 78 -2.70 -7.98 1.88
C LEU A 78 -3.59 -7.34 0.82
N VAL A 79 -3.64 -6.00 0.72
CA VAL A 79 -4.55 -5.32 -0.21
C VAL A 79 -4.27 -5.67 -1.67
N PRO A 80 -3.01 -5.65 -2.16
CA PRO A 80 -2.71 -6.07 -3.52
C PRO A 80 -2.95 -7.58 -3.74
N ALA A 81 -2.65 -8.41 -2.74
CA ALA A 81 -2.88 -9.85 -2.81
C ALA A 81 -4.36 -10.21 -2.94
N ILE A 82 -5.22 -9.54 -2.16
CA ILE A 82 -6.68 -9.70 -2.22
C ILE A 82 -7.23 -9.16 -3.54
N ALA A 83 -6.76 -8.01 -4.00
CA ALA A 83 -7.18 -7.43 -5.28
C ALA A 83 -6.86 -8.38 -6.46
N ILE A 84 -5.65 -8.94 -6.49
CA ILE A 84 -5.24 -9.91 -7.53
C ILE A 84 -6.05 -11.22 -7.40
N TRP A 85 -6.31 -11.68 -6.18
CA TRP A 85 -7.13 -12.89 -5.96
C TRP A 85 -8.57 -12.70 -6.45
N TRP A 86 -9.18 -11.55 -6.15
CA TRP A 86 -10.56 -11.26 -6.54
C TRP A 86 -10.72 -11.13 -8.05
N GLU A 87 -9.81 -10.42 -8.73
CA GLU A 87 -9.83 -10.36 -10.20
C GLU A 87 -9.59 -11.73 -10.85
N ARG A 88 -8.71 -12.58 -10.29
CA ARG A 88 -8.54 -13.96 -10.77
C ARG A 88 -9.80 -14.83 -10.59
N LYS A 89 -10.60 -14.55 -9.56
CA LYS A 89 -11.85 -15.27 -9.30
C LYS A 89 -12.99 -14.81 -10.24
N MET A 90 -12.98 -13.54 -10.65
CA MET A 90 -13.96 -12.98 -11.61
C MET A 90 -13.61 -13.24 -13.08
N ILE A 91 -12.36 -13.60 -13.40
CA ILE A 91 -11.92 -13.98 -14.76
C ILE A 91 -12.20 -15.47 -15.08
N LYS A 92 -12.71 -16.25 -14.10
CA LYS A 92 -13.27 -17.59 -14.36
C LYS A 92 -14.68 -17.46 -14.90
#